data_AF-A0AAV2IUA0-F1
#
_entry.id   AF-A0AAV2IUA0-F1
#
_cell.length_a   1.000
_cell.length_b   1.000
_cell.length_c   1.000
_cell.angle_alpha   90.00
_cell.angle_beta   90.00
_cell.angle_gamma   90.00
#
_symmetry.space_group_name_H-M   'P 1'
#
loop_
_entity.id
_entity.type
_entity.pdbx_description
1 polymer ?
#
loop_
_entity_poly.entity_id
_entity_poly.type
_entity_poly.pdbx_seq_one_letter_code
_entity_poly.pdbx_strand_id
1 'polypeptide(L)'
;MDAKLMGNLGRYLNHSCSPNVFVQNIFVDTHDLRFPWVAFFAGQYIRAGTELTWDYNYEVGSVPDKVLYCYCGSATCRGRLL
;
A
#
# COMPACT_ATOMS: atom_id res chain seq x y z
N MET A 1 7.20 -9.88 4.59
CA MET A 1 6.34 -10.68 3.69
C MET A 1 6.80 -10.42 2.27
N ASP A 2 6.98 -11.45 1.44
CA ASP A 2 7.28 -11.32 0.01
C ASP A 2 6.20 -12.04 -0.78
N ALA A 3 5.46 -11.30 -1.62
CA ALA A 3 4.34 -11.81 -2.41
C ALA A 3 4.65 -11.84 -3.92
N LYS A 4 5.94 -11.78 -4.32
CA LYS A 4 6.34 -11.73 -5.73
C LYS A 4 5.88 -12.96 -6.50
N LEU A 5 6.12 -14.16 -5.96
CA LEU A 5 5.79 -15.44 -6.60
C LEU A 5 4.50 -16.07 -6.09
N MET A 6 4.22 -15.97 -4.79
CA MET A 6 3.03 -16.53 -4.15
C MET A 6 2.41 -15.50 -3.22
N GLY A 7 1.09 -15.30 -3.32
CA GLY A 7 0.36 -14.33 -2.52
C GLY A 7 -1.12 -14.32 -2.87
N ASN A 8 -1.91 -13.51 -2.17
CA ASN A 8 -3.34 -13.32 -2.43
C ASN A 8 -3.59 -12.04 -3.26
N LEU A 9 -4.86 -11.63 -3.37
CA LEU A 9 -5.27 -10.41 -4.08
C LEU A 9 -4.60 -9.12 -3.56
N GLY A 10 -4.14 -9.10 -2.31
CA GLY A 10 -3.49 -7.96 -1.68
C GLY A 10 -2.29 -7.43 -2.46
N ARG A 11 -1.56 -8.31 -3.17
CA ARG A 11 -0.38 -7.95 -3.96
C ARG A 11 -0.68 -7.04 -5.17
N TYR A 12 -1.95 -6.90 -5.55
CA TYR A 12 -2.39 -6.12 -6.71
C TYR A 12 -2.94 -4.74 -6.33
N LEU A 13 -3.04 -4.40 -5.04
CA LEU A 13 -3.47 -3.06 -4.64
C LEU A 13 -2.36 -2.05 -4.96
N ASN A 14 -2.67 -1.11 -5.83
CA ASN A 14 -1.75 -0.08 -6.27
C ASN A 14 -1.56 1.02 -5.23
N HIS A 15 -0.53 1.84 -5.47
CA HIS A 15 -0.27 3.03 -4.70
C HIS A 15 -1.19 4.20 -5.08
N SER A 16 -1.64 4.96 -4.08
CA SER A 16 -2.09 6.34 -4.26
C SER A 16 -1.52 7.25 -3.19
N CYS A 17 -1.18 8.50 -3.56
CA CYS A 17 -0.83 9.56 -2.61
C CYS A 17 -2.06 10.08 -1.83
N SER A 18 -3.27 9.74 -2.27
CA SER A 18 -4.53 9.98 -1.54
C SER A 18 -5.34 8.68 -1.51
N PRO A 19 -4.91 7.70 -0.68
CA PRO A 19 -5.47 6.35 -0.70
C PRO A 19 -6.86 6.28 -0.07
N ASN A 20 -7.62 5.24 -0.42
CA ASN A 20 -8.93 4.94 0.19
C ASN A 20 -8.90 3.74 1.15
N VAL A 21 -7.79 3.01 1.19
CA VAL A 21 -7.52 1.90 2.09
C VAL A 21 -6.24 2.18 2.90
N PHE A 22 -6.21 1.76 4.16
CA PHE A 22 -5.03 1.82 5.02
C PHE A 22 -4.64 0.42 5.53
N VAL A 23 -3.37 0.29 5.92
CA VAL A 23 -2.80 -0.94 6.48
C VAL A 23 -2.88 -0.91 8.00
N GLN A 24 -3.32 -2.02 8.59
CA GLN A 24 -3.34 -2.24 10.03
C GLN A 24 -2.64 -3.57 10.35
N ASN A 25 -1.72 -3.53 11.32
CA ASN A 25 -1.15 -4.73 11.91
C ASN A 25 -2.18 -5.38 12.85
N ILE A 26 -2.45 -6.66 12.65
CA ILE A 26 -3.38 -7.46 13.47
C ILE A 26 -2.62 -8.66 14.06
N PHE A 27 -2.87 -8.94 15.33
CA PHE A 27 -2.32 -10.09 16.05
C PHE A 27 -3.46 -11.08 16.28
N VAL A 28 -3.41 -12.23 15.60
CA VAL A 28 -4.44 -13.29 15.67
C VAL A 28 -3.85 -14.53 16.32
N ASP A 29 -2.89 -15.17 15.65
CA ASP A 29 -2.30 -16.45 16.11
C ASP A 29 -1.12 -16.25 17.06
N THR A 30 -0.53 -15.06 17.07
CA THR A 30 0.66 -14.71 17.87
C THR A 30 0.57 -13.28 18.36
N HIS A 31 1.18 -13.02 19.53
CA HIS A 31 1.35 -11.67 20.09
C HIS A 31 2.79 -11.16 19.92
N ASP A 32 3.64 -11.85 19.16
CA ASP A 32 4.98 -11.36 18.81
C ASP A 32 4.86 -10.20 17.83
N LEU A 33 5.24 -9.00 18.28
CA LEU A 33 5.15 -7.75 17.52
C LEU A 33 5.91 -7.77 16.19
N ARG A 34 6.84 -8.71 16.00
CA ARG A 34 7.61 -8.86 14.76
C ARG A 34 6.85 -9.58 13.66
N PHE A 35 5.79 -10.33 14.00
CA PHE A 35 5.04 -11.16 13.07
C PHE A 35 3.53 -10.87 13.07
N PRO A 36 3.11 -9.60 12.82
CA PRO A 36 1.70 -9.30 12.65
C PRO A 36 1.17 -9.82 11.32
N TRP A 37 -0.14 -10.04 11.27
CA TRP A 37 -0.88 -10.08 10.01
C TRP A 37 -1.03 -8.65 9.48
N VAL A 38 -0.78 -8.47 8.18
CA VAL A 38 -1.01 -7.20 7.48
C VAL A 38 -2.41 -7.24 6.91
N ALA A 39 -3.29 -6.37 7.40
CA ALA A 39 -4.67 -6.28 6.96
C ALA A 39 -4.97 -4.91 6.34
N PHE A 40 -5.85 -4.91 5.35
CA PHE A 40 -6.31 -3.72 4.65
C PHE A 40 -7.72 -3.36 5.09
N PHE A 41 -7.95 -2.11 5.47
CA PHE A 41 -9.26 -1.59 5.84
C PHE A 41 -9.61 -0.35 5.04
N ALA A 42 -10.89 -0.20 4.69
CA ALA A 42 -11.38 1.02 4.07
C ALA A 42 -11.30 2.18 5.09
N GLY A 43 -10.63 3.28 4.73
CA GLY A 43 -10.57 4.49 5.55
C GLY A 43 -11.77 5.42 5.35
N GLN A 44 -12.61 5.12 4.36
CA GLN A 44 -13.77 5.90 3.95
C GLN A 44 -14.78 5.00 3.22
N TYR A 45 -15.97 5.53 2.93
CA TYR A 45 -16.91 4.85 2.03
C TYR A 45 -16.34 4.78 0.61
N ILE A 46 -16.39 3.59 0.00
CA ILE A 46 -15.84 3.35 -1.35
C ILE A 46 -16.97 2.90 -2.27
N ARG A 47 -17.18 3.63 -3.36
CA ARG A 47 -18.19 3.30 -4.35
C ARG A 47 -17.76 2.07 -5.17
N ALA A 48 -18.73 1.25 -5.59
CA ALA A 48 -18.46 0.13 -6.48
C ALA A 48 -17.77 0.59 -7.77
N GLY A 49 -16.75 -0.16 -8.19
CA GLY A 49 -15.92 0.16 -9.37
C GLY A 49 -14.78 1.14 -9.09
N THR A 50 -14.68 1.72 -7.89
CA THR A 50 -13.51 2.52 -7.49
C THR A 50 -12.31 1.61 -7.21
N GLU A 51 -11.15 1.95 -7.75
CA GLU A 51 -9.89 1.24 -7.49
C GLU A 51 -9.52 1.35 -6.00
N LEU A 52 -9.11 0.22 -5.40
CA LEU A 52 -8.59 0.18 -4.04
C LEU A 52 -7.09 0.48 -4.05
N THR A 53 -6.68 1.50 -3.29
CA THR A 53 -5.28 1.95 -3.24
C THR A 53 -4.84 2.24 -1.80
N TRP A 54 -3.55 2.06 -1.55
CA TRP A 54 -2.91 2.35 -0.25
C TRP A 54 -1.61 3.16 -0.45
N ASP A 55 -1.13 3.83 0.59
CA ASP A 55 0.19 4.48 0.51
C ASP A 55 1.28 3.45 0.76
N TYR A 56 2.14 3.20 -0.23
CA TYR A 56 3.26 2.26 -0.09
C TYR A 56 4.30 2.74 0.93
N ASN A 57 4.23 4.02 1.31
CA ASN A 57 5.10 4.66 2.29
C ASN A 57 6.59 4.51 1.93
N TYR A 58 6.88 4.55 0.63
CA TYR A 58 8.24 4.59 0.11
C TYR A 58 8.82 5.99 0.26
N GLU A 59 10.08 6.05 0.68
CA GLU A 59 10.85 7.29 0.72
C GLU A 59 11.59 7.47 -0.61
N VAL A 60 11.42 8.65 -1.23
CA VAL A 60 12.09 9.00 -2.48
C VAL A 60 13.60 9.01 -2.26
N GLY A 61 14.34 8.36 -3.15
CA GLY A 61 15.80 8.23 -3.05
C GLY A 61 16.29 7.18 -2.04
N SER A 62 15.40 6.42 -1.40
CA SER A 62 15.78 5.30 -0.52
C SER A 62 16.45 4.14 -1.26
N VAL A 63 16.26 4.06 -2.58
CA VAL A 63 16.95 3.08 -3.46
C VAL A 63 17.88 3.85 -4.39
N PRO A 64 19.21 3.68 -4.26
CA PRO A 64 20.18 4.33 -5.14
C PRO A 64 19.90 4.04 -6.62
N ASP A 65 20.06 5.06 -7.45
CA ASP A 65 19.91 5.02 -8.92
C ASP A 65 18.55 4.53 -9.44
N LYS A 66 17.53 4.44 -8.58
CA LYS A 66 16.17 4.02 -8.97
C LYS A 66 15.21 5.19 -8.86
N VAL A 67 14.59 5.51 -9.99
CA VAL A 67 13.54 6.54 -10.09
C VAL A 67 12.26 5.88 -10.57
N LEU A 68 11.20 5.97 -9.77
CA LEU A 68 9.86 5.56 -10.16
C LEU A 68 8.90 6.74 -10.01
N TYR A 69 8.28 7.15 -11.11
CA TYR A 69 7.25 8.17 -11.09
C TYR A 69 5.91 7.62 -10.59
N CYS A 70 5.17 8.45 -9.87
CA CYS A 70 3.84 8.12 -9.40
C CYS A 70 2.78 8.56 -10.41
N TYR A 71 1.89 7.65 -10.78
CA TYR A 71 0.80 7.90 -11.73
C TYR A 71 -0.60 7.72 -11.10
N CYS A 72 -0.72 7.91 -9.78
CA CYS A 72 -1.98 7.66 -9.06
C CYS A 72 -3.12 8.63 -9.42
N GLY A 73 -2.86 9.70 -10.16
CA GLY A 73 -3.88 10.66 -10.59
C GLY A 73 -4.43 11.59 -9.49
N SER A 74 -3.95 11.48 -8.24
CA SER A 74 -4.36 12.38 -7.16
C SER A 74 -3.97 13.84 -7.44
N ALA A 75 -4.84 14.79 -7.11
CA ALA A 75 -4.53 16.23 -7.14
C ALA A 75 -3.38 16.61 -6.20
N THR A 76 -3.14 15.82 -5.16
CA THR A 76 -2.04 15.97 -4.17
C THR A 76 -0.91 14.96 -4.40
N CYS A 77 -0.75 14.46 -5.62
CA CYS A 77 0.30 13.49 -5.95
C CYS A 77 1.71 14.04 -5.65
N ARG A 78 2.54 13.24 -4.98
CA ARG A 78 3.95 13.57 -4.68
C ARG A 78 4.87 13.52 -5.92
N GLY A 79 4.36 13.09 -7.07
CA GLY A 79 5.08 12.95 -8.34
C GLY A 79 6.01 11.73 -8.44
N ARG A 80 6.57 11.25 -7.32
CA ARG A 80 7.44 10.07 -7.26
C ARG A 80 6.99 9.04 -6.23
N LEU A 81 7.25 7.78 -6.56
CA LEU A 81 7.14 6.59 -5.71
C LEU A 81 8.49 6.25 -5.08
N LEU A 82 9.57 6.26 -5.89
CA LEU A 82 10.97 6.07 -5.48
C LEU A 82 11.85 7.13 -6.13
#